data_AF-A0A235F9K7-F1
#
_entry.id   AF-A0A235F9K7-F1
#
_cell.length_a   1.000
_cell.length_b   1.000
_cell.length_c   1.000
_cell.angle_alpha   90.00
_cell.angle_beta   90.00
_cell.angle_gamma   90.00
#
_symmetry.space_group_name_H-M   'P 1'
#
loop_
_entity.id
_entity.type
_entity.pdbx_description
1 polymer ?
#
loop_
_entity_poly.entity_id
_entity_poly.type
_entity_poly.pdbx_seq_one_letter_code
_entity_poly.pdbx_strand_id
1 'polypeptide(L)'
;MNNKNWLQMIAGVFMVWSFFSNWIYAGGFTYFPPSEIMTRYSDSLFYKLFLVLPILGLANMYYGYLKQYNHKVSMASIAVSVLLMLNIISLDGKYHDYSVHTGFYMAMLAVAALVASIVVQKKELQAQQKEQ
;
A
#
# COMPACT_ATOMS: atom_id res chain seq x y z
N MET A 1 20.49 -3.10 18.83
CA MET A 1 19.10 -2.56 18.83
C MET A 1 18.43 -2.95 17.52
N ASN A 2 17.58 -3.97 17.49
CA ASN A 2 16.78 -4.25 16.29
C ASN A 2 15.79 -3.11 16.05
N ASN A 3 15.69 -2.63 14.81
CA ASN A 3 14.76 -1.57 14.46
C ASN A 3 13.33 -2.14 14.46
N LYS A 4 12.59 -1.92 15.55
CA LYS A 4 11.27 -2.54 15.82
C LYS A 4 10.19 -2.22 14.77
N ASN A 5 10.39 -1.16 13.98
CA ASN A 5 9.44 -0.71 12.96
C ASN A 5 9.87 -1.08 11.54
N TRP A 6 10.79 -2.02 11.39
CA TRP A 6 11.25 -2.50 10.08
C TRP A 6 10.11 -3.01 9.20
N LEU A 7 9.10 -3.69 9.79
CA LEU A 7 7.90 -4.14 9.08
C LEU A 7 7.06 -2.97 8.53
N GLN A 8 6.96 -1.87 9.28
CA GLN A 8 6.28 -0.66 8.82
C GLN A 8 7.06 -0.01 7.66
N MET A 9 8.39 -0.01 7.72
CA MET A 9 9.22 0.48 6.61
C MET A 9 9.05 -0.38 5.35
N ILE A 10 9.09 -1.71 5.49
CA ILE A 10 8.89 -2.64 4.37
C ILE A 10 7.50 -2.45 3.76
N ALA A 11 6.47 -2.30 4.58
CA ALA A 11 5.14 -1.97 4.08
C ALA A 11 5.13 -0.69 3.24
N GLY A 12 5.82 0.34 3.71
CA GLY A 12 5.94 1.60 2.96
C GLY A 12 6.62 1.42 1.61
N VAL A 13 7.69 0.62 1.54
CA VAL A 13 8.36 0.25 0.28
C VAL A 13 7.40 -0.47 -0.67
N PHE A 14 6.63 -1.45 -0.17
CA PHE A 14 5.65 -2.15 -1.00
C PHE A 14 4.52 -1.26 -1.51
N MET A 15 4.07 -0.27 -0.73
CA MET A 15 3.08 0.71 -1.19
C MET A 15 3.61 1.61 -2.30
N VAL A 16 4.85 2.09 -2.17
CA VAL A 16 5.52 2.88 -3.21
C VAL A 16 5.72 2.04 -4.46
N TRP A 17 6.18 0.79 -4.30
CA TRP A 17 6.35 -0.13 -5.43
C TRP A 17 5.03 -0.45 -6.13
N SER A 18 3.96 -0.66 -5.36
CA SER A 18 2.61 -0.86 -5.87
C SER A 18 2.18 0.29 -6.79
N PHE A 19 2.42 1.54 -6.35
CA PHE A 19 2.19 2.73 -7.14
C PHE A 19 2.96 2.72 -8.46
N PHE A 20 4.29 2.59 -8.40
CA PHE A 20 5.14 2.68 -9.57
C PHE A 20 4.95 1.54 -10.57
N SER A 21 4.67 0.32 -10.10
CA SER A 21 4.38 -0.80 -10.99
C SER A 21 3.14 -0.50 -11.82
N ASN A 22 2.03 -0.11 -11.18
CA ASN A 22 0.81 0.24 -11.90
C ASN A 22 1.01 1.48 -12.79
N TRP A 23 1.78 2.47 -12.34
CA TRP A 23 2.08 3.68 -13.12
C TRP A 23 2.85 3.37 -14.41
N ILE A 24 3.84 2.48 -14.34
CA ILE A 24 4.62 2.04 -15.50
C ILE A 24 3.72 1.31 -16.51
N TYR A 25 2.85 0.41 -16.04
CA TYR A 25 1.94 -0.33 -16.90
C TYR A 25 0.78 0.52 -17.45
N ALA A 26 0.32 1.53 -16.71
CA ALA A 26 -0.77 2.43 -17.10
C ALA A 26 -0.35 3.54 -18.09
N GLY A 27 0.91 3.57 -18.53
CA GLY A 27 1.33 4.54 -19.54
C GLY A 27 2.25 5.68 -19.06
N GLY A 28 2.90 5.56 -17.90
CA GLY A 28 3.77 6.61 -17.37
C GLY A 28 4.88 7.04 -18.35
N PHE A 29 5.32 8.31 -18.26
CA PHE A 29 6.36 9.08 -18.99
C PHE A 29 6.70 8.80 -20.48
N THR A 30 6.55 7.58 -20.99
CA THR A 30 6.93 7.16 -22.34
C THR A 30 5.97 6.16 -22.99
N TYR A 31 4.98 5.63 -22.27
CA TYR A 31 4.10 4.59 -22.80
C TYR A 31 2.72 5.18 -23.12
N PHE A 32 2.46 5.51 -24.39
CA PHE A 32 1.14 6.01 -24.82
C PHE A 32 0.05 4.99 -24.46
N PRO A 33 -0.81 5.24 -23.44
CA PRO A 33 -1.92 4.34 -23.21
C PRO A 33 -2.89 4.51 -24.39
N PRO A 34 -3.53 3.43 -24.90
CA PRO A 34 -4.67 3.60 -25.78
C PRO A 34 -5.67 4.52 -25.07
N SER A 35 -6.15 5.54 -25.78
CA SER A 35 -6.97 6.65 -25.25
C SER A 35 -8.15 6.20 -24.39
N GLU A 36 -8.65 4.98 -24.63
CA GLU A 36 -9.70 4.32 -23.88
C GLU A 36 -9.38 4.08 -22.39
N ILE A 37 -8.11 3.86 -22.03
CA ILE A 37 -7.66 3.69 -20.64
C ILE A 37 -7.66 5.04 -19.92
N MET A 38 -7.18 6.10 -20.57
CA MET A 38 -7.17 7.45 -19.98
C MET A 38 -8.59 7.94 -19.64
N THR A 39 -9.57 7.72 -20.52
CA THR A 39 -10.97 8.10 -20.28
C THR A 39 -11.71 7.21 -19.28
N ARG A 40 -11.32 5.94 -19.11
CA ARG A 40 -11.99 5.03 -18.15
C ARG A 40 -11.48 5.15 -16.72
N TYR A 41 -10.21 5.51 -16.52
CA TYR A 41 -9.61 5.63 -15.19
C TYR A 41 -9.66 7.06 -14.62
N SER A 42 -9.77 8.12 -15.44
CA SER A 42 -9.73 9.52 -14.98
C SER A 42 -10.92 9.94 -14.08
N ASP A 43 -12.10 9.39 -14.31
CA ASP A 43 -13.32 9.74 -13.54
C ASP A 43 -13.55 8.86 -12.30
N SER A 44 -12.74 7.82 -12.13
CA SER A 44 -12.87 6.89 -11.02
C SER A 44 -12.21 7.46 -9.77
N LEU A 45 -13.01 7.63 -8.69
CA LEU A 45 -12.53 7.94 -7.34
C LEU A 45 -11.40 7.00 -6.88
N PHE A 46 -11.33 5.79 -7.42
CA PHE A 46 -10.33 4.78 -7.10
C PHE A 46 -8.96 5.05 -7.71
N TYR A 47 -8.89 5.70 -8.89
CA TYR A 47 -7.61 6.13 -9.45
C TYR A 47 -6.97 7.22 -8.58
N LYS A 48 -7.81 8.09 -7.98
CA LYS A 48 -7.35 9.08 -7.00
C LYS A 48 -6.78 8.44 -5.73
N LEU A 49 -7.33 7.30 -5.29
CA LEU A 49 -6.77 6.54 -4.16
C LEU A 49 -5.38 5.96 -4.48
N PHE A 50 -5.11 5.64 -5.75
CA PHE A 50 -3.79 5.19 -6.19
C PHE A 50 -2.72 6.27 -5.97
N LEU A 51 -3.05 7.54 -6.20
CA LEU A 51 -2.15 8.68 -5.95
C LEU A 51 -1.81 8.88 -4.45
N VAL A 52 -2.62 8.31 -3.55
CA VAL A 52 -2.40 8.41 -2.10
C VAL A 52 -1.39 7.36 -1.60
N LEU A 53 -1.23 6.23 -2.30
CA LEU A 53 -0.27 5.17 -1.94
C LEU A 53 1.17 5.67 -1.73
N PRO A 54 1.78 6.48 -2.62
CA PRO A 54 3.15 6.94 -2.40
C PRO A 54 3.28 7.83 -1.17
N ILE A 55 2.28 8.68 -0.88
CA ILE A 55 2.27 9.55 0.32
C ILE A 55 2.22 8.69 1.58
N LEU A 56 1.32 7.70 1.63
CA LEU A 56 1.21 6.78 2.76
C LEU A 56 2.43 5.86 2.89
N GLY A 57 3.02 5.44 1.77
CA GLY A 57 4.24 4.66 1.74
C GLY A 57 5.42 5.41 2.36
N LEU A 58 5.64 6.66 1.92
CA LEU A 58 6.66 7.54 2.50
C LEU A 58 6.40 7.84 3.98
N ALA A 59 5.13 8.06 4.37
CA ALA A 59 4.78 8.26 5.78
C ALA A 59 5.14 7.04 6.63
N ASN A 60 4.83 5.82 6.20
CA ASN A 60 5.22 4.60 6.91
C ASN A 60 6.74 4.42 6.98
N MET A 61 7.47 4.72 5.91
CA MET A 61 8.93 4.70 5.91
C MET A 61 9.50 5.73 6.89
N TYR A 62 8.95 6.94 6.93
CA TYR A 62 9.38 8.02 7.82
C TYR A 62 9.16 7.67 9.30
N TYR A 63 7.95 7.24 9.67
CA TYR A 63 7.64 6.80 11.04
C TYR A 63 8.44 5.56 11.45
N GLY A 64 8.68 4.64 10.51
CA GLY A 64 9.54 3.50 10.72
C GLY A 64 11.01 3.87 10.94
N TYR A 65 11.53 4.85 10.19
CA TYR A 65 12.88 5.39 10.37
C TYR A 65 13.06 6.08 11.72
N LEU A 66 12.07 6.89 12.14
CA LEU A 66 12.05 7.52 13.46
C LEU A 66 11.82 6.55 14.62
N LYS A 67 11.58 5.26 14.34
CA LYS A 67 11.23 4.24 15.35
C LYS A 67 9.98 4.61 16.16
N GLN A 68 9.09 5.41 15.59
CA GLN A 68 7.82 5.82 16.19
C GLN A 68 6.66 5.15 15.46
N TYR A 69 5.99 4.21 16.13
CA TYR A 69 4.84 3.54 15.52
C TYR A 69 3.62 4.46 15.52
N ASN A 70 3.06 4.73 14.33
CA ASN A 70 1.85 5.53 14.17
C ASN A 70 0.67 4.66 13.70
N HIS A 71 -0.17 4.27 14.66
CA HIS A 71 -1.32 3.41 14.39
C HIS A 71 -2.30 3.99 13.37
N LYS A 72 -2.52 5.32 13.38
CA LYS A 72 -3.45 5.97 12.45
C LYS A 72 -2.97 5.85 11.01
N VAL A 73 -1.66 6.05 10.78
CA VAL A 73 -1.04 5.92 9.46
C VAL A 73 -1.09 4.47 8.98
N SER A 74 -0.77 3.50 9.84
CA SER A 74 -0.88 2.08 9.48
C SER A 74 -2.31 1.67 9.13
N MET A 75 -3.30 2.12 9.90
CA MET A 75 -4.72 1.82 9.63
C MET A 75 -5.22 2.47 8.34
N ALA A 76 -4.87 3.74 8.10
CA ALA A 76 -5.19 4.42 6.83
C ALA A 76 -4.55 3.70 5.64
N SER A 77 -3.31 3.24 5.80
CA SER A 77 -2.59 2.48 4.78
C SER A 77 -3.22 1.12 4.49
N ILE A 78 -3.69 0.40 5.51
CA ILE A 78 -4.45 -0.83 5.32
C ILE A 78 -5.76 -0.53 4.59
N ALA A 79 -6.52 0.47 5.04
CA ALA A 79 -7.82 0.80 4.48
C ALA A 79 -7.72 1.16 2.98
N VAL A 80 -6.78 2.03 2.61
CA VAL A 80 -6.56 2.43 1.22
C VAL A 80 -6.13 1.23 0.37
N SER A 81 -5.18 0.42 0.85
CA SER A 81 -4.72 -0.77 0.11
C SER A 81 -5.83 -1.82 -0.06
N VAL A 82 -6.70 -2.02 0.93
CA VAL A 82 -7.85 -2.93 0.84
C VAL A 82 -8.91 -2.42 -0.12
N LEU A 83 -9.24 -1.12 -0.07
CA LEU A 83 -10.19 -0.51 -1.00
C LEU A 83 -9.71 -0.62 -2.45
N LEU A 84 -8.41 -0.45 -2.69
CA LEU A 84 -7.80 -0.68 -3.98
C LEU A 84 -7.93 -2.15 -4.41
N MET A 85 -7.65 -3.11 -3.51
CA MET A 85 -7.79 -4.54 -3.80
C MET A 85 -9.22 -4.94 -4.18
N LEU A 86 -10.23 -4.46 -3.44
CA LEU A 86 -11.63 -4.77 -3.72
C LEU A 86 -12.09 -4.23 -5.08
N ASN A 87 -11.58 -3.07 -5.48
CA ASN A 87 -11.94 -2.47 -6.75
C ASN A 87 -11.47 -3.32 -7.94
N ILE A 88 -10.27 -3.91 -7.88
CA ILE A 88 -9.79 -4.77 -8.99
C ILE A 88 -10.58 -6.05 -9.05
N ILE A 89 -10.91 -6.69 -7.92
CA ILE A 89 -11.69 -7.93 -7.94
C ILE A 89 -13.03 -7.70 -8.68
N SER A 90 -13.60 -6.49 -8.55
CA SER A 90 -14.80 -6.09 -9.30
C SER A 90 -14.56 -5.80 -10.80
N LEU A 91 -13.33 -5.46 -11.19
CA LEU A 91 -12.92 -5.12 -12.56
C LEU A 91 -12.34 -6.33 -13.34
N ASP A 92 -11.61 -7.21 -12.67
CA ASP A 92 -10.96 -8.41 -13.21
C ASP A 92 -11.97 -9.46 -13.66
N GLY A 93 -13.14 -9.49 -13.01
CA GLY A 93 -14.32 -10.22 -13.52
C GLY A 93 -14.82 -9.74 -14.89
N LYS A 94 -14.27 -8.65 -15.44
CA LYS A 94 -14.65 -8.07 -16.74
C LYS A 94 -13.50 -7.94 -17.74
N TYR A 95 -12.23 -7.89 -17.31
CA TYR A 95 -11.09 -7.62 -18.20
C TYR A 95 -9.82 -8.37 -17.74
N HIS A 96 -9.39 -9.38 -18.52
CA HIS A 96 -8.16 -10.14 -18.27
C HIS A 96 -6.90 -9.40 -18.72
N ASP A 97 -6.45 -8.40 -17.97
CA ASP A 97 -5.17 -7.74 -18.22
C ASP A 97 -4.14 -8.09 -17.14
N TYR A 98 -3.20 -8.97 -17.50
CA TYR A 98 -2.25 -9.59 -16.57
C TYR A 98 -1.25 -8.61 -15.93
N SER A 99 -1.04 -7.45 -16.54
CA SER A 99 -0.01 -6.47 -16.16
C SER A 99 -0.38 -5.68 -14.89
N VAL A 100 -1.68 -5.47 -14.71
CA VAL A 100 -2.31 -4.74 -13.62
C VAL A 100 -2.07 -5.45 -12.27
N HIS A 101 -2.01 -6.79 -12.25
CA HIS A 101 -1.93 -7.58 -11.01
C HIS A 101 -0.66 -7.37 -10.17
N THR A 102 0.48 -7.04 -10.79
CA THR A 102 1.77 -6.91 -10.06
C THR A 102 1.74 -5.79 -9.02
N GLY A 103 1.15 -4.64 -9.36
CA GLY A 103 0.96 -3.54 -8.42
C GLY A 103 0.08 -3.95 -7.23
N PHE A 104 -0.89 -4.84 -7.45
CA PHE A 104 -1.83 -5.25 -6.42
C PHE A 104 -1.31 -6.34 -5.51
N TYR A 105 -0.49 -7.26 -6.01
CA TYR A 105 0.26 -8.18 -5.15
C TYR A 105 1.13 -7.42 -4.15
N MET A 106 1.74 -6.31 -4.58
CA MET A 106 2.54 -5.46 -3.69
C MET A 106 1.68 -4.71 -2.66
N ALA A 107 0.48 -4.24 -3.04
CA ALA A 107 -0.47 -3.68 -2.07
C ALA A 107 -0.93 -4.72 -1.03
N MET A 108 -1.14 -5.98 -1.44
CA MET A 108 -1.47 -7.09 -0.55
C MET A 108 -0.33 -7.40 0.43
N LEU A 109 0.90 -7.46 -0.06
CA LEU A 109 2.09 -7.64 0.78
C LEU A 109 2.27 -6.48 1.76
N ALA A 110 1.97 -5.24 1.35
CA ALA A 110 1.97 -4.09 2.25
C ALA A 110 0.95 -4.26 3.39
N VAL A 111 -0.27 -4.73 3.10
CA VAL A 111 -1.29 -5.01 4.12
C VAL A 111 -0.79 -6.09 5.09
N ALA A 112 -0.24 -7.20 4.59
CA ALA A 112 0.29 -8.27 5.43
C ALA A 112 1.40 -7.76 6.37
N ALA A 113 2.33 -6.95 5.85
CA ALA A 113 3.40 -6.34 6.63
C ALA A 113 2.86 -5.36 7.70
N LEU A 114 1.84 -4.55 7.38
CA LEU A 114 1.21 -3.63 8.34
C LEU A 114 0.46 -4.37 9.44
N VAL A 115 -0.26 -5.43 9.11
CA VAL A 115 -0.95 -6.29 10.10
C VAL A 115 0.07 -6.94 11.03
N ALA A 116 1.14 -7.52 10.48
CA ALA A 116 2.23 -8.08 11.27
C ALA A 116 2.86 -7.02 12.18
N SER A 117 3.10 -5.81 11.67
CA SER A 117 3.62 -4.69 12.46
C SER A 117 2.69 -4.31 13.62
N ILE A 118 1.37 -4.30 13.41
CA ILE A 118 0.38 -4.03 14.49
C ILE A 118 0.46 -5.12 15.57
N VAL A 119 0.50 -6.39 15.17
CA VAL A 119 0.52 -7.52 16.10
C VAL A 119 1.78 -7.52 16.96
N VAL A 120 2.95 -7.28 16.35
CA VAL A 120 4.23 -7.18 17.08
C VAL A 120 4.18 -6.04 18.10
N GLN A 121 3.71 -4.85 17.70
CA GLN A 121 3.62 -3.70 18.59
C GLN A 121 2.64 -3.93 19.76
N LYS A 122 1.50 -4.58 19.51
CA LYS A 122 0.54 -4.93 20.58
C LYS A 122 1.12 -5.92 21.57
N LYS A 123 1.85 -6.96 21.10
CA LYS A 123 2.49 -7.95 21.96
C LYS A 123 3.55 -7.30 22.86
N GLU A 124 4.33 -6.35 22.34
CA GLU A 124 5.33 -5.64 23.13
C GLU A 124 4.70 -4.77 24.24
N LEU A 125 3.65 -4.02 23.93
CA LEU A 125 2.94 -3.21 24.93
C LEU A 125 2.40 -4.07 26.08
N GLN A 126 1.86 -5.25 25.77
CA GLN A 126 1.38 -6.19 26.78
C GLN A 126 2.50 -6.81 27.60
N ALA A 127 3.68 -7.06 27.02
CA ALA A 127 4.83 -7.56 27.75
C ALA A 127 5.35 -6.52 28.77
N GLN A 128 5.45 -5.26 28.35
CA GLN A 128 5.88 -4.16 29.24
C GLN A 128 4.92 -3.91 30.41
N GLN A 129 3.61 -4.08 30.19
CA GLN A 129 2.61 -3.96 31.26
C GLN A 129 2.61 -5.12 32.25
N LYS A 130 3.17 -6.29 31.90
CA LYS A 130 3.29 -7.44 32.81
C LYS A 130 4.56 -7.41 33.66
N GLU A 131 5.55 -6.61 33.25
CA GLU A 131 6.82 -6.41 33.97
C GLU A 131 6.76 -5.24 34.97
N GLN A 132 5.65 -4.49 35.01
CA GLN A 132 5.34 -3.44 35.99
C GLN A 132 4.39 -3.97 37.06
#